data_AF-A0A0G0YSB3-F1
#
_entry.id   AF-A0A0G0YSB3-F1
#
_cell.length_a   1.000
_cell.length_b   1.000
_cell.length_c   1.000
_cell.angle_alpha   90.00
_cell.angle_beta   90.00
_cell.angle_gamma   90.00
#
_symmetry.space_group_name_H-M   'P 1'
#
loop_
_entity.id
_entity.type
_entity.pdbx_description
1 polymer ?
#
loop_
_entity_poly.entity_id
_entity_poly.type
_entity_poly.pdbx_seq_one_letter_code
_entity_poly.pdbx_strand_id
1 'polypeptide(L)'
;MAQNNKNESFEQSLFKAADKLRKNIDAAEYKHVVLGLIFLKYISDSFEELYNKLSAGKGDYSGADPEDKDEYQAENVFFVPQKARWSHLHSQSKQPTIGTDLDNAMELIEKENPSLKGILPKVYARPNLDKTALGGLIDLIGNVALGDEASKSKDILGRVYEYFLGQFAAAEGKKG
;
A
#
# COMPACT_ATOMS: atom_id res chain seq x y z
N MET A 1 35.60 14.51 -20.22
CA MET A 1 35.32 13.32 -19.40
C MET A 1 34.07 13.60 -18.56
N ALA A 2 33.09 12.71 -18.66
CA ALA A 2 31.92 12.50 -17.80
C ALA A 2 31.11 13.72 -17.28
N GLN A 3 29.97 13.98 -17.93
CA GLN A 3 28.75 14.43 -17.24
C GLN A 3 27.70 13.33 -17.39
N ASN A 4 27.70 12.38 -16.45
CA ASN A 4 26.65 11.38 -16.33
C ASN A 4 25.55 11.96 -15.41
N ASN A 5 24.74 12.88 -15.94
CA ASN A 5 23.48 13.26 -15.28
C ASN A 5 22.52 12.08 -15.40
N LYS A 6 22.61 11.13 -14.46
CA LYS A 6 21.55 10.14 -14.25
C LYS A 6 20.34 10.91 -13.72
N ASN A 7 19.36 11.18 -14.59
CA ASN A 7 18.01 11.46 -14.14
C ASN A 7 17.56 10.27 -13.29
N GLU A 8 17.42 10.50 -11.98
CA GLU A 8 16.97 9.49 -11.03
C GLU A 8 15.54 9.07 -11.38
N SER A 9 15.26 7.77 -11.43
CA SER A 9 13.90 7.31 -11.73
C SER A 9 12.95 7.66 -10.57
N PHE A 10 11.66 7.72 -10.86
CA PHE A 10 10.64 7.96 -9.84
C PHE A 10 10.70 6.88 -8.74
N GLU A 11 10.78 5.62 -9.13
CA GLU A 11 10.87 4.47 -8.22
C GLU A 11 12.12 4.54 -7.34
N GLN A 12 13.26 4.95 -7.92
CA GLN A 12 14.51 5.15 -7.18
C GLN A 12 14.38 6.28 -6.14
N SER A 13 13.78 7.40 -6.53
CA SER A 13 13.57 8.55 -5.64
C SER A 13 12.65 8.19 -4.47
N LEU A 14 11.57 7.47 -4.77
CA LEU A 14 10.62 6.96 -3.78
C LEU A 14 11.29 5.94 -2.84
N PHE A 15 12.12 5.04 -3.37
CA PHE A 15 12.88 4.08 -2.57
C PHE A 15 13.83 4.79 -1.60
N LYS A 16 14.58 5.81 -2.06
CA LYS A 16 15.44 6.60 -1.17
C LYS A 16 14.65 7.34 -0.09
N ALA A 17 13.48 7.88 -0.43
CA ALA A 17 12.62 8.54 0.55
C ALA A 17 12.10 7.53 1.60
N ALA A 18 11.67 6.34 1.16
CA ALA A 18 11.26 5.26 2.05
C ALA A 18 12.44 4.76 2.92
N ASP A 19 13.62 4.54 2.36
CA ASP A 19 14.78 4.04 3.10
C ASP A 19 15.23 5.01 4.20
N LYS A 20 15.10 6.32 3.98
CA LYS A 20 15.34 7.33 5.03
C LYS A 20 14.40 7.18 6.24
N LEU A 21 13.18 6.69 6.02
CA LEU A 21 12.18 6.46 7.08
C LEU A 21 12.42 5.14 7.83
N ARG A 22 13.30 4.25 7.34
CA ARG A 22 13.64 2.97 7.98
C ARG A 22 14.23 3.15 9.39
N LYS A 23 14.92 4.26 9.65
CA LYS A 23 15.66 4.53 10.89
C LYS A 23 16.59 3.35 11.23
N ASN A 24 16.37 2.68 12.36
CA ASN A 24 17.24 1.62 12.89
C ASN A 24 16.75 0.19 12.56
N ILE A 25 15.76 0.04 11.68
CA ILE A 25 15.15 -1.25 11.36
C ILE A 25 16.00 -1.99 10.34
N ASP A 26 16.19 -3.30 10.48
CA ASP A 26 16.92 -4.09 9.49
C ASP A 26 16.17 -4.16 8.14
N ALA A 27 16.89 -4.33 7.04
CA ALA A 27 16.33 -4.29 5.69
C ALA A 27 15.33 -5.44 5.46
N ALA A 28 15.61 -6.62 6.03
CA ALA A 28 14.72 -7.77 5.92
C ALA A 28 13.39 -7.52 6.63
N GLU A 29 13.41 -6.88 7.79
CA GLU A 29 12.19 -6.50 8.51
C GLU A 29 11.46 -5.35 7.82
N TYR A 30 12.20 -4.32 7.38
CA TYR A 30 11.63 -3.14 6.75
C TYR A 30 10.98 -3.45 5.40
N LYS A 31 11.50 -4.44 4.65
CA LYS A 31 10.90 -4.94 3.41
C LYS A 31 9.42 -5.25 3.59
N HIS A 32 9.07 -5.98 4.64
CA HIS A 32 7.68 -6.37 4.89
C HIS A 32 6.78 -5.17 5.21
N VAL A 33 7.30 -4.18 5.94
CA VAL A 33 6.58 -2.94 6.27
C VAL A 33 6.23 -2.19 4.98
N VAL A 34 7.24 -1.92 4.15
CA VAL A 34 7.07 -1.08 2.96
C VAL A 34 6.27 -1.78 1.87
N LEU A 35 6.60 -3.03 1.53
CA LEU A 35 5.88 -3.79 0.51
C LEU A 35 4.43 -4.02 0.91
N GLY A 36 4.15 -4.26 2.20
CA GLY A 36 2.78 -4.40 2.70
C GLY A 36 1.96 -3.12 2.53
N LEU A 37 2.55 -1.94 2.77
CA LEU A 37 1.85 -0.67 2.58
C LEU A 37 1.61 -0.33 1.11
N ILE A 38 2.56 -0.63 0.21
CA ILE A 38 2.36 -0.47 -1.24
C ILE A 38 1.22 -1.38 -1.70
N PHE A 39 1.19 -2.64 -1.24
CA PHE A 39 0.11 -3.57 -1.56
C PHE A 39 -1.25 -3.08 -1.02
N LEU A 40 -1.29 -2.60 0.23
CA LEU A 40 -2.50 -2.04 0.82
C LEU A 40 -3.03 -0.83 0.04
N LYS A 41 -2.15 0.06 -0.42
CA LYS A 41 -2.53 1.18 -1.29
C LYS A 41 -3.13 0.68 -2.60
N TYR A 42 -2.47 -0.29 -3.25
CA TYR A 42 -2.94 -0.86 -4.51
C TYR A 42 -4.34 -1.48 -4.41
N ILE A 43 -4.61 -2.29 -3.38
CA ILE A 43 -5.94 -2.90 -3.18
C ILE A 43 -6.99 -1.84 -2.81
N SER A 44 -6.60 -0.83 -2.02
CA SER A 44 -7.50 0.27 -1.65
C SER A 44 -7.92 1.09 -2.87
N ASP A 45 -6.99 1.39 -3.78
CA ASP A 45 -7.29 2.15 -5.00
C ASP A 45 -8.16 1.34 -5.96
N SER A 46 -7.91 0.03 -6.04
CA SER A 46 -8.72 -0.89 -6.83
C SER A 46 -10.16 -0.96 -6.30
N PHE A 47 -10.30 -1.06 -4.98
CA PHE A 47 -11.58 -1.04 -4.29
C PHE A 47 -12.31 0.29 -4.49
N GLU A 48 -11.65 1.42 -4.27
CA GLU A 48 -12.26 2.75 -4.36
C GLU A 48 -12.74 3.06 -5.79
N GLU A 49 -12.01 2.62 -6.81
CA GLU A 49 -12.45 2.74 -8.20
C GLU A 49 -13.78 2.01 -8.45
N LEU A 50 -13.89 0.75 -7.99
CA LEU A 50 -15.11 -0.03 -8.17
C LEU A 50 -16.24 0.48 -7.28
N TYR A 51 -15.95 0.85 -6.03
CA TYR A 51 -16.89 1.48 -5.11
C TYR A 51 -17.56 2.70 -5.75
N ASN A 52 -16.79 3.54 -6.43
CA ASN A 52 -17.31 4.73 -7.11
C ASN A 52 -18.21 4.38 -8.31
N LYS A 53 -17.90 3.30 -9.05
CA LYS A 53 -18.74 2.80 -10.15
C LYS A 53 -20.06 2.23 -9.65
N LEU A 54 -20.00 1.39 -8.60
CA LEU A 54 -21.16 0.81 -7.94
C LEU A 54 -22.06 1.90 -7.34
N SER A 55 -21.46 2.85 -6.61
CA SER A 55 -22.17 3.99 -6.00
C SER A 55 -22.83 4.91 -7.03
N ALA A 56 -22.27 5.03 -8.24
CA ALA A 56 -22.88 5.81 -9.30
C ALA A 56 -24.16 5.15 -9.85
N GLY A 57 -24.31 3.83 -9.70
CA GLY A 57 -25.53 3.10 -10.03
C GLY A 57 -25.93 3.15 -11.51
N LYS A 58 -24.96 3.27 -12.42
CA LYS A 58 -25.18 3.43 -13.87
C LYS A 58 -24.87 2.15 -14.64
N GLY A 59 -25.62 1.90 -15.70
CA GLY A 59 -25.39 0.77 -16.60
C GLY A 59 -25.53 -0.57 -15.87
N ASP A 60 -24.51 -1.42 -16.01
CA ASP A 60 -24.48 -2.75 -15.40
C ASP A 60 -24.50 -2.73 -13.86
N TYR A 61 -24.17 -1.58 -13.24
CA TYR A 61 -24.18 -1.41 -11.78
C TYR A 61 -25.49 -0.81 -11.23
N SER A 62 -26.57 -0.77 -12.03
CA SER A 62 -27.84 -0.23 -11.56
C SER A 62 -28.46 -1.11 -10.46
N GLY A 63 -28.67 -0.53 -9.27
CA GLY A 63 -29.18 -1.26 -8.11
C GLY A 63 -28.13 -2.06 -7.34
N ALA A 64 -26.85 -1.95 -7.72
CA ALA A 64 -25.74 -2.56 -6.99
C ALA A 64 -25.57 -1.94 -5.60
N ASP A 65 -25.05 -2.72 -4.66
CA ASP A 65 -24.68 -2.26 -3.32
C ASP A 65 -23.14 -2.11 -3.23
N PRO A 66 -22.60 -0.89 -3.11
CA PRO A 66 -21.15 -0.68 -3.00
C PRO A 66 -20.55 -1.25 -1.71
N GLU A 67 -21.35 -1.69 -0.74
CA GLU A 67 -20.87 -2.36 0.48
C GLU A 67 -21.11 -3.89 0.44
N ASP A 68 -21.64 -4.44 -0.66
CA ASP A 68 -21.70 -5.88 -0.89
C ASP A 68 -20.37 -6.38 -1.47
N LYS A 69 -19.75 -7.35 -0.79
CA LYS A 69 -18.48 -7.94 -1.20
C LYS A 69 -18.57 -8.75 -2.49
N ASP A 70 -19.74 -9.30 -2.82
CA ASP A 70 -19.90 -10.19 -3.97
C ASP A 70 -19.73 -9.41 -5.29
N GLU A 71 -20.08 -8.12 -5.30
CA GLU A 71 -19.83 -7.17 -6.40
C GLU A 71 -18.34 -7.02 -6.72
N TYR A 72 -17.49 -7.05 -5.69
CA TYR A 72 -16.04 -6.93 -5.85
C TYR A 72 -15.42 -8.24 -6.31
N GLN A 73 -15.90 -9.36 -5.78
CA GLN A 73 -15.42 -10.68 -6.17
C GLN A 73 -15.69 -10.96 -7.65
N ALA A 74 -16.85 -10.54 -8.18
CA ALA A 74 -17.20 -10.67 -9.59
C ALA A 74 -16.21 -9.97 -10.53
N GLU A 75 -15.63 -8.85 -10.07
CA GLU A 75 -14.68 -8.02 -10.82
C GLU A 75 -13.20 -8.36 -10.50
N ASN A 76 -12.94 -9.42 -9.73
CA ASN A 76 -11.62 -9.80 -9.22
C ASN A 76 -10.94 -8.68 -8.40
N VAL A 77 -11.73 -7.89 -7.68
CA VAL A 77 -11.27 -6.85 -6.77
C VAL A 77 -11.41 -7.34 -5.34
N PHE A 78 -10.40 -7.07 -4.50
CA PHE A 78 -10.49 -7.38 -3.08
C PHE A 78 -11.43 -6.42 -2.37
N PHE A 79 -12.32 -6.96 -1.53
CA PHE A 79 -13.18 -6.13 -0.69
C PHE A 79 -12.35 -5.49 0.43
N VAL A 80 -12.46 -4.16 0.60
CA VAL A 80 -11.70 -3.42 1.62
C VAL A 80 -12.69 -2.81 2.63
N PRO A 81 -12.76 -3.36 3.85
CA PRO A 81 -13.62 -2.83 4.91
C PRO A 81 -13.31 -1.37 5.22
N GLN A 82 -14.31 -0.60 5.66
CA GLN A 82 -14.18 0.83 5.92
C GLN A 82 -12.97 1.24 6.76
N LYS A 83 -12.67 0.48 7.82
CA LYS A 83 -11.51 0.72 8.71
C LYS A 83 -10.16 0.40 8.06
N ALA A 84 -10.15 -0.35 6.98
CA ALA A 84 -8.96 -0.74 6.24
C ALA A 84 -8.74 0.08 4.95
N ARG A 85 -9.69 0.95 4.58
CA ARG A 85 -9.55 1.83 3.42
C ARG A 85 -8.40 2.81 3.62
N TRP A 86 -7.61 3.03 2.57
CA TRP A 86 -6.46 3.91 2.61
C TRP A 86 -6.78 5.30 3.16
N SER A 87 -7.90 5.90 2.74
CA SER A 87 -8.33 7.23 3.20
C SER A 87 -8.50 7.30 4.72
N HIS A 88 -9.06 6.25 5.34
CA HIS A 88 -9.20 6.13 6.78
C HIS A 88 -7.83 6.06 7.46
N LEU A 89 -6.97 5.15 7.02
CA LEU A 89 -5.64 4.95 7.61
C LEU A 89 -4.74 6.16 7.44
N HIS A 90 -4.82 6.83 6.29
CA HIS A 90 -4.11 8.08 6.03
C HIS A 90 -4.57 9.20 6.99
N SER A 91 -5.88 9.30 7.28
CA SER A 91 -6.38 10.26 8.29
C SER A 91 -5.84 9.99 9.70
N GLN A 92 -5.48 8.74 9.99
CA GLN A 92 -4.89 8.32 11.27
C GLN A 92 -3.35 8.30 11.24
N SER A 93 -2.69 8.69 10.14
CA SER A 93 -1.24 8.50 9.95
C SER A 93 -0.38 9.19 11.00
N LYS A 94 -0.91 10.21 11.67
CA LYS A 94 -0.23 10.98 12.74
C LYS A 94 -0.56 10.50 14.15
N GLN A 95 -1.47 9.55 14.30
CA GLN A 95 -1.85 9.02 15.60
C GLN A 95 -0.83 8.01 16.11
N PRO A 96 -0.59 7.93 17.43
CA PRO A 96 0.30 6.92 18.00
C PRO A 96 -0.22 5.49 17.79
N THR A 97 -1.52 5.33 17.53
CA THR A 97 -2.19 4.05 17.29
C THR A 97 -1.99 3.50 15.88
N ILE A 98 -1.42 4.28 14.94
CA ILE A 98 -1.37 3.91 13.51
C ILE A 98 -0.80 2.52 13.23
N GLY A 99 0.17 2.07 14.03
CA GLY A 99 0.70 0.71 13.90
C GLY A 99 -0.34 -0.37 14.20
N THR A 100 -1.15 -0.18 15.22
CA THR A 100 -2.25 -1.10 15.58
C THR A 100 -3.39 -0.99 14.57
N ASP A 101 -3.68 0.22 14.09
CA ASP A 101 -4.73 0.46 13.09
C ASP A 101 -4.41 -0.27 11.77
N LEU A 102 -3.13 -0.27 11.35
CA LEU A 102 -2.65 -1.02 10.20
C LEU A 102 -2.74 -2.54 10.40
N ASP A 103 -2.27 -3.07 11.54
CA ASP A 103 -2.34 -4.51 11.81
C ASP A 103 -3.81 -4.99 11.79
N ASN A 104 -4.71 -4.24 12.43
CA ASN A 104 -6.16 -4.51 12.41
C ASN A 104 -6.73 -4.42 10.98
N ALA A 105 -6.31 -3.44 10.18
CA ALA A 105 -6.76 -3.31 8.80
C ALA A 105 -6.36 -4.52 7.96
N MET A 106 -5.12 -4.99 8.08
CA MET A 106 -4.64 -6.18 7.38
C MET A 106 -5.43 -7.43 7.78
N GLU A 107 -5.71 -7.61 9.08
CA GLU A 107 -6.54 -8.71 9.56
C GLU A 107 -7.98 -8.66 9.01
N LEU A 108 -8.60 -7.48 8.98
CA LEU A 108 -9.93 -7.30 8.42
C LEU A 108 -9.97 -7.64 6.93
N ILE A 109 -8.96 -7.19 6.17
CA ILE A 109 -8.87 -7.53 4.74
C ILE A 109 -8.72 -9.04 4.54
N GLU A 110 -7.85 -9.72 5.28
CA GLU A 110 -7.70 -11.17 5.15
C GLU A 110 -8.98 -11.94 5.51
N LYS A 111 -9.75 -11.43 6.48
CA LYS A 111 -11.01 -12.04 6.90
C LYS A 111 -12.06 -12.00 5.78
N GLU A 112 -12.15 -10.87 5.08
CA GLU A 112 -13.10 -10.69 3.98
C GLU A 112 -12.61 -11.33 2.66
N ASN A 113 -11.31 -11.57 2.52
CA ASN A 113 -10.69 -12.06 1.30
C ASN A 113 -9.87 -13.34 1.57
N PRO A 114 -10.46 -14.55 1.45
CA PRO A 114 -9.80 -15.81 1.81
C PRO A 114 -8.46 -16.08 1.11
N SER A 115 -8.27 -15.58 -0.11
CA SER A 115 -7.02 -15.74 -0.88
C SER A 115 -5.84 -14.93 -0.31
N LEU A 116 -6.10 -13.94 0.54
CA LEU A 116 -5.08 -13.14 1.22
C LEU A 116 -4.69 -13.67 2.59
N LYS A 117 -5.32 -14.76 3.07
CA LYS A 117 -5.07 -15.30 4.41
C LYS A 117 -3.60 -15.64 4.64
N GLY A 118 -2.98 -14.98 5.62
CA GLY A 118 -1.57 -15.15 5.97
C GLY A 118 -0.58 -14.44 5.04
N ILE A 119 -1.06 -13.67 4.06
CA ILE A 119 -0.22 -12.93 3.10
C ILE A 119 0.10 -11.52 3.61
N LEU A 120 -0.85 -10.88 4.28
CA LEU A 120 -0.70 -9.49 4.70
C LEU A 120 0.14 -9.40 5.98
N PRO A 121 1.17 -8.54 6.01
CA PRO A 121 2.04 -8.42 7.18
C PRO A 121 1.29 -7.72 8.32
N LYS A 122 1.41 -8.24 9.54
CA LYS A 122 0.89 -7.62 10.78
C LYS A 122 2.02 -7.27 11.72
N VAL A 123 2.91 -6.40 11.23
CA VAL A 123 4.19 -6.06 11.89
C VAL A 123 4.27 -4.59 12.27
N TYR A 124 3.17 -3.84 12.12
CA TYR A 124 3.16 -2.39 12.22
C TYR A 124 3.04 -1.91 13.68
N ALA A 125 2.43 -2.69 14.58
CA ALA A 125 2.36 -2.35 16.00
C ALA A 125 3.68 -2.58 16.75
N ARG A 126 4.70 -3.20 16.14
CA ARG A 126 5.95 -3.55 16.82
C ARG A 126 6.61 -2.34 17.52
N PRO A 127 7.18 -2.50 18.73
CA PRO A 127 7.78 -1.38 19.49
C PRO A 127 9.00 -0.74 18.84
N ASN A 128 9.75 -1.51 18.03
CA ASN A 128 10.92 -1.03 17.30
C ASN A 128 10.56 -0.19 16.06
N LEU A 129 9.28 -0.16 15.66
CA LEU A 129 8.79 0.64 14.54
C LEU A 129 8.31 2.01 15.04
N ASP A 130 9.07 3.04 14.67
CA ASP A 130 8.76 4.44 14.99
C ASP A 130 7.48 4.90 14.27
N LYS A 131 6.47 5.30 15.05
CA LYS A 131 5.14 5.61 14.53
C LYS A 131 5.11 6.88 13.68
N THR A 132 5.98 7.85 13.97
CA THR A 132 6.13 9.06 13.15
C THR A 132 6.69 8.73 11.77
N ALA A 133 7.70 7.87 11.70
CA ALA A 133 8.28 7.41 10.44
C ALA A 133 7.28 6.57 9.65
N LEU A 134 6.50 5.71 10.32
CA LEU A 134 5.41 4.94 9.71
C LEU A 134 4.33 5.87 9.11
N GLY A 135 3.93 6.91 9.85
CA GLY A 135 3.04 7.94 9.34
C GLY A 135 3.60 8.68 8.13
N GLY A 136 4.89 9.00 8.13
CA GLY A 136 5.58 9.58 6.97
C GLY A 136 5.63 8.65 5.76
N LEU A 137 5.72 7.34 5.98
CA LEU A 137 5.72 6.34 4.92
C LEU A 137 4.32 6.21 4.28
N ILE A 138 3.27 6.28 5.09
CA ILE A 138 1.88 6.37 4.59
C ILE A 138 1.71 7.60 3.71
N ASP A 139 2.12 8.79 4.17
CA ASP A 139 2.01 10.00 3.36
C ASP A 139 2.81 9.87 2.04
N LEU A 140 4.03 9.33 2.12
CA LEU A 140 4.92 9.15 0.97
C LEU A 140 4.25 8.26 -0.09
N ILE A 141 3.68 7.12 0.31
CA ILE A 141 3.00 6.19 -0.60
C ILE A 141 1.67 6.77 -1.09
N GLY A 142 0.95 7.49 -0.23
CA GLY A 142 -0.32 8.12 -0.58
C GLY A 142 -0.17 9.13 -1.72
N ASN A 143 0.94 9.86 -1.73
CA ASN A 143 1.25 10.87 -2.75
C ASN A 143 1.63 10.28 -4.11
N VAL A 144 1.96 8.99 -4.21
CA VAL A 144 2.33 8.32 -5.47
C VAL A 144 1.17 8.32 -6.47
N ALA A 145 -0.08 8.36 -5.99
CA ALA A 145 -1.29 8.29 -6.81
C ALA A 145 -2.05 9.63 -6.94
N LEU A 146 -1.62 10.69 -6.25
CA LEU A 146 -2.34 11.97 -6.25
C LEU A 146 -2.10 12.71 -7.57
N GLY A 147 -3.01 12.52 -8.54
CA GLY A 147 -3.08 13.33 -9.77
C GLY A 147 -3.31 12.57 -11.07
N ASP A 148 -3.33 11.23 -11.03
CA ASP A 148 -3.49 10.38 -12.22
C ASP A 148 -4.78 9.54 -12.16
N GLU A 149 -5.24 9.08 -13.32
CA GLU A 149 -6.33 8.11 -13.41
C GLU A 149 -5.97 6.83 -12.63
N ALA A 150 -6.94 6.21 -11.96
CA ALA A 150 -6.72 5.03 -11.11
C ALA A 150 -5.97 3.89 -11.83
N SER A 151 -6.18 3.73 -13.13
CA SER A 151 -5.44 2.79 -13.99
C SER A 151 -3.93 3.09 -14.05
N LYS A 152 -3.56 4.36 -14.22
CA LYS A 152 -2.16 4.80 -14.22
C LYS A 152 -1.54 4.68 -12.84
N SER A 153 -2.31 4.97 -11.77
CA SER A 153 -1.84 4.78 -10.40
C SER A 153 -1.51 3.31 -10.10
N LYS A 154 -2.34 2.36 -10.55
CA LYS A 154 -2.08 0.92 -10.43
C LYS A 154 -0.80 0.51 -11.14
N ASP A 155 -0.57 0.98 -12.37
CA ASP A 155 0.65 0.69 -13.12
C ASP A 155 1.90 1.25 -12.43
N ILE A 156 1.81 2.47 -11.88
CA ILE A 156 2.91 3.09 -11.13
C ILE A 156 3.21 2.28 -9.86
N LEU A 157 2.19 1.92 -9.08
CA LEU A 157 2.37 1.14 -7.85
C LEU A 157 2.96 -0.25 -8.12
N GLY A 158 2.56 -0.91 -9.21
CA GLY A 158 3.14 -2.18 -9.64
C GLY A 158 4.64 -2.08 -9.92
N ARG A 159 5.06 -1.09 -10.72
CA ARG A 159 6.49 -0.84 -10.99
C ARG A 159 7.28 -0.49 -9.73
N VAL A 160 6.69 0.31 -8.84
CA VAL A 160 7.28 0.64 -7.54
C VAL A 160 7.47 -0.63 -6.71
N TYR A 161 6.46 -1.50 -6.64
CA TYR A 161 6.53 -2.75 -5.88
C TYR A 161 7.66 -3.65 -6.39
N GLU A 162 7.73 -3.89 -7.71
CA GLU A 162 8.78 -4.70 -8.33
C GLU A 162 10.18 -4.10 -8.12
N TYR A 163 10.32 -2.79 -8.28
CA TYR A 163 11.58 -2.10 -8.04
C TYR A 163 12.05 -2.28 -6.59
N PHE A 164 11.16 -2.08 -5.62
CA PHE A 164 11.47 -2.21 -4.20
C PHE A 164 11.85 -3.65 -3.86
N LEU A 165 11.13 -4.63 -4.39
CA LEU A 165 11.45 -6.05 -4.22
C LEU A 165 12.88 -6.36 -4.73
N GLY A 166 13.24 -5.85 -5.91
CA GLY A 166 14.59 -6.00 -6.47
C GLY A 166 15.68 -5.33 -5.61
N GLN A 167 15.42 -4.13 -5.08
CA GLN A 167 16.36 -3.44 -4.18
C GLN A 167 16.59 -4.21 -2.88
N PHE A 168 15.51 -4.71 -2.26
CA PHE A 168 15.63 -5.50 -1.03
C PHE A 168 16.35 -6.83 -1.27
N ALA A 169 16.07 -7.53 -2.37
CA ALA A 169 16.78 -8.76 -2.74
C ALA A 169 18.29 -8.51 -2.95
N ALA A 170 18.65 -7.41 -3.61
CA ALA A 170 20.04 -7.03 -3.80
C ALA A 170 20.76 -6.66 -2.49
N ALA A 171 20.03 -6.13 -1.51
CA ALA A 171 20.56 -5.83 -0.18
C ALA A 171 20.76 -7.11 0.68
N GLU A 172 19.86 -8.08 0.57
CA GLU A 172 19.96 -9.38 1.24
C GLU A 172 21.13 -10.20 0.69
N GLY A 173 21.30 -10.26 -0.64
CA GLY A 173 22.37 -11.02 -1.28
C GLY A 173 23.81 -10.50 -1.06
N LYS A 174 23.97 -9.27 -0.56
CA LYS A 174 25.30 -8.69 -0.21
C LYS A 174 25.74 -8.98 1.22
N LYS A 175 24.83 -9.48 2.07
CA LYS A 175 25.12 -9.84 3.47
C LYS A 175 25.38 -11.36 3.64
N GLY A 176 25.25 -12.15 2.57
CA GLY A 176 25.51 -13.60 2.55
C GLY A 176 26.91 -13.96 2.07
#